data_AF-X1LFJ9-F1
#
_entry.id   AF-X1LFJ9-F1
#
_cell.length_a   1.000
_cell.length_b   1.000
_cell.length_c   1.000
_cell.angle_alpha   90.00
_cell.angle_beta   90.00
_cell.angle_gamma   90.00
#
_symmetry.space_group_name_H-M   'P 1'
#
loop_
_entity.id
_entity.type
_entity.pdbx_description
1 polymer ?
#
loop_
_entity_poly.entity_id
_entity_poly.type
_entity_poly.pdbx_seq_one_letter_code
_entity_poly.pdbx_strand_id
1 'polypeptide(L)'
;MATIVEYLVCPICGKTTPTKTGSYKIGDPTTLGLIQVRECRGKKGFCTIETKKMRNNIPKYQKFADELVDFCSGILMVTMEEGLRVHYPVFILRYIKLQKEIERLVNEGTPDADENTFQVDDLNRENTQLKERIEALEDHSLNRPPPTT
;
A
#
# COMPACT_ATOMS: atom_id res chain seq x y z
N MET A 1 -28.22 -12.42 -45.95
CA MET A 1 -26.85 -12.38 -45.39
C MET A 1 -26.95 -12.64 -43.89
N ALA A 2 -26.22 -13.62 -43.34
CA ALA A 2 -26.24 -13.89 -41.91
C ALA A 2 -25.40 -12.85 -41.17
N THR A 3 -25.96 -12.24 -40.12
CA THR A 3 -25.25 -11.29 -39.27
C THR A 3 -24.41 -12.07 -38.26
N ILE A 4 -23.09 -11.96 -38.35
CA ILE A 4 -22.18 -12.52 -37.34
C ILE A 4 -22.28 -11.66 -36.08
N VAL A 5 -22.57 -12.29 -34.94
CA VAL A 5 -22.63 -11.64 -33.63
C VAL A 5 -21.60 -12.31 -32.73
N GLU A 6 -20.63 -11.54 -32.25
CA GLU A 6 -19.60 -11.99 -31.33
C GLU A 6 -20.05 -11.75 -29.88
N TYR A 7 -19.75 -12.72 -29.02
CA TYR A 7 -20.12 -12.68 -27.61
C TYR A 7 -18.89 -12.85 -26.73
N LEU A 8 -18.83 -12.09 -25.64
CA LEU A 8 -17.93 -12.37 -24.53
C LEU A 8 -18.67 -13.17 -23.48
N VAL A 9 -18.07 -14.27 -23.05
CA VAL A 9 -18.56 -15.10 -21.94
C VAL A 9 -17.80 -14.68 -20.69
N CYS A 10 -18.51 -14.26 -19.64
CA CYS A 10 -17.87 -14.03 -18.35
C CYS A 10 -17.41 -15.37 -17.77
N PRO A 11 -16.11 -15.58 -17.50
CA PRO A 11 -15.59 -16.85 -16.99
C PRO A 11 -16.04 -17.15 -15.54
N ILE A 12 -16.47 -16.12 -14.79
CA ILE A 12 -16.92 -16.29 -13.39
C ILE A 12 -18.39 -16.72 -13.33
N CYS A 13 -19.27 -16.09 -14.11
CA CYS A 13 -20.72 -16.30 -13.99
C CYS A 13 -21.39 -16.87 -15.24
N GLY A 14 -20.64 -17.15 -16.31
CA GLY A 14 -21.14 -17.72 -17.57
C GLY A 14 -22.02 -16.77 -18.40
N LYS A 15 -22.28 -15.54 -17.93
CA LYS A 15 -23.14 -14.60 -18.65
C LYS A 15 -22.47 -14.16 -19.94
N THR A 16 -23.23 -14.25 -21.02
CA THR A 16 -22.83 -13.83 -22.37
C THR A 16 -23.29 -12.41 -22.64
N THR A 17 -22.38 -11.54 -23.09
CA THR A 17 -22.71 -10.18 -23.51
C THR A 17 -22.21 -9.96 -24.95
N PRO A 18 -23.06 -9.48 -25.88
CA PRO A 18 -22.61 -9.12 -27.22
C PRO A 18 -21.53 -8.05 -27.14
N THR A 19 -20.43 -8.21 -27.89
CA THR A 19 -19.29 -7.28 -27.87
C THR A 19 -19.69 -5.85 -28.19
N LYS A 20 -20.64 -5.67 -29.11
CA LYS A 20 -21.16 -4.35 -29.56
C LYS A 20 -21.89 -3.55 -28.48
N THR A 21 -22.38 -4.20 -27.42
CA THR A 21 -23.15 -3.58 -26.33
C THR A 21 -22.40 -3.57 -24.99
N GLY A 22 -21.16 -4.07 -24.96
CA GLY A 22 -20.36 -4.17 -23.75
C GLY A 22 -19.95 -2.80 -23.20
N SER A 23 -20.43 -2.45 -22.02
CA SER A 23 -19.87 -1.35 -21.22
C SER A 23 -18.76 -1.91 -20.32
N TYR A 24 -17.50 -1.66 -20.68
CA TYR A 24 -16.34 -2.03 -19.86
C TYR A 24 -16.06 -0.90 -18.87
N LYS A 25 -16.68 -0.95 -17.69
CA LYS A 25 -16.35 0.00 -16.63
C LYS A 25 -14.95 -0.29 -16.11
N ILE A 26 -14.07 0.70 -16.17
CA ILE A 26 -12.81 0.70 -15.41
C ILE A 26 -13.20 0.80 -13.94
N GLY A 27 -13.33 -0.35 -13.29
CA GLY A 27 -13.65 -0.43 -11.86
C GLY A 27 -12.45 -0.02 -11.01
N ASP A 28 -12.70 0.60 -9.85
CA ASP A 28 -11.68 0.81 -8.83
C ASP A 28 -11.23 -0.57 -8.30
N PRO A 29 -9.96 -0.98 -8.50
CA PRO A 29 -9.46 -2.28 -8.05
C PRO A 29 -9.65 -2.50 -6.55
N THR A 30 -9.72 -1.42 -5.77
CA THR A 30 -9.82 -1.50 -4.31
C THR A 30 -11.20 -1.91 -3.81
N THR A 31 -12.23 -1.90 -4.66
CA THR A 31 -13.59 -2.25 -4.22
C THR A 31 -13.75 -3.77 -4.04
N LEU A 32 -12.94 -4.60 -4.73
CA LEU A 32 -12.99 -6.07 -4.74
C LEU A 32 -14.38 -6.68 -5.03
N GLY A 33 -15.34 -5.86 -5.51
CA GLY A 33 -16.72 -6.26 -5.75
C GLY A 33 -17.67 -6.00 -4.58
N LEU A 34 -18.91 -6.47 -4.76
CA LEU A 34 -20.01 -6.26 -3.82
C LEU A 34 -20.61 -7.59 -3.41
N ILE A 35 -20.92 -7.71 -2.12
CA ILE A 35 -21.66 -8.84 -1.55
C ILE A 35 -23.12 -8.41 -1.45
N GLN A 36 -23.99 -9.13 -2.16
CA GLN A 36 -25.43 -8.91 -2.09
C GLN A 36 -26.06 -9.95 -1.18
N VAL A 37 -26.74 -9.50 -0.13
CA VAL A 37 -27.60 -10.35 0.69
C VAL A 37 -29.00 -10.31 0.10
N ARG A 38 -29.56 -11.48 -0.20
CA ARG A 38 -30.89 -11.60 -0.79
C ARG A 38 -31.81 -12.40 0.13
N GLU A 39 -33.04 -11.91 0.26
CA GLU A 39 -34.09 -12.58 1.01
C GLU A 39 -34.94 -13.44 0.06
N CYS A 40 -35.14 -14.71 0.40
CA CYS A 40 -36.05 -15.59 -0.33
C CYS A 40 -37.50 -15.25 0.04
N ARG A 41 -38.31 -14.89 -0.96
CA ARG A 41 -39.75 -14.62 -0.81
C ARG A 41 -40.62 -15.64 -1.54
N GLY A 42 -40.14 -16.87 -1.68
CA GLY A 42 -40.83 -17.96 -2.38
C GLY A 42 -41.14 -17.59 -3.83
N LYS A 43 -42.42 -17.55 -4.21
CA LYS A 43 -42.87 -17.19 -5.57
C LYS A 43 -42.43 -15.80 -6.04
N LYS A 44 -42.10 -14.89 -5.12
CA LYS A 44 -41.63 -13.54 -5.44
C LYS A 44 -40.11 -13.47 -5.69
N GLY A 45 -39.40 -14.58 -5.60
CA GLY A 45 -37.97 -14.69 -5.90
C GLY A 45 -37.05 -14.21 -4.77
N PHE A 46 -35.85 -13.79 -5.14
CA PHE A 46 -34.78 -13.37 -4.22
C PHE A 46 -34.48 -11.88 -4.37
N CYS A 47 -35.12 -11.03 -3.57
CA CYS A 47 -34.86 -9.60 -3.60
C CYS A 47 -33.59 -9.25 -2.82
N THR A 48 -32.75 -8.37 -3.37
CA THR A 48 -31.60 -7.82 -2.65
C THR A 48 -32.08 -6.94 -1.53
N ILE A 49 -31.73 -7.31 -0.30
CA ILE A 49 -32.06 -6.55 0.92
C ILE A 49 -30.88 -5.73 1.41
N GLU A 50 -29.66 -6.14 1.07
CA GLU A 50 -28.46 -5.48 1.52
C GLU A 50 -27.33 -5.63 0.50
N THR A 51 -26.51 -4.60 0.37
CA THR A 51 -25.30 -4.64 -0.45
C THR A 51 -24.13 -4.11 0.35
N LYS A 52 -23.06 -4.90 0.46
CA LYS A 52 -21.84 -4.56 1.20
C LYS A 52 -20.63 -4.58 0.27
N LYS A 53 -19.61 -3.78 0.57
CA LYS A 53 -18.32 -3.88 -0.11
C LYS A 53 -17.62 -5.17 0.33
N MET A 54 -17.12 -5.95 -0.63
CA MET A 54 -16.42 -7.20 -0.33
C MET A 54 -15.16 -6.95 0.51
N ARG A 55 -14.43 -5.86 0.21
CA ARG A 55 -13.23 -5.44 0.96
C ARG A 55 -13.43 -5.40 2.47
N ASN A 56 -14.57 -4.87 2.93
CA ASN A 56 -14.85 -4.70 4.37
C ASN A 56 -15.30 -6.00 5.05
N ASN A 57 -15.50 -7.07 4.28
CA ASN A 57 -16.05 -8.34 4.76
C ASN A 57 -15.18 -9.54 4.39
N ILE A 58 -13.94 -9.32 3.94
CA ILE A 58 -13.00 -10.40 3.55
C ILE A 58 -12.88 -11.46 4.65
N PRO A 59 -12.67 -11.12 5.95
CA PRO A 59 -12.51 -12.14 6.98
C PRO A 59 -13.71 -13.09 7.11
N LYS A 60 -14.92 -12.61 6.79
CA LYS A 60 -16.16 -13.39 6.85
C LYS A 60 -16.37 -14.26 5.60
N TYR A 61 -15.83 -13.84 4.46
CA TYR A 61 -16.07 -14.44 3.14
C TYR A 61 -14.76 -14.84 2.46
N GLN A 62 -13.78 -15.29 3.25
CA GLN A 62 -12.41 -15.55 2.83
C GLN A 62 -12.34 -16.44 1.59
N LYS A 63 -13.10 -17.54 1.57
CA LYS A 63 -13.17 -18.46 0.43
C LYS A 63 -13.46 -17.76 -0.91
N PHE A 64 -14.41 -16.83 -0.92
CA PHE A 64 -14.74 -16.07 -2.14
C PHE A 64 -13.64 -15.10 -2.52
N ALA A 65 -12.94 -14.53 -1.55
CA ALA A 65 -11.79 -13.68 -1.81
C ALA A 65 -10.63 -14.50 -2.40
N ASP A 66 -10.37 -15.70 -1.87
CA ASP A 66 -9.33 -16.61 -2.36
C ASP A 66 -9.63 -17.04 -3.80
N GLU A 67 -10.87 -17.46 -4.10
CA GLU A 67 -11.29 -17.82 -5.46
C GLU A 67 -11.14 -16.65 -6.44
N LEU A 68 -11.48 -15.43 -6.01
CA LEU A 68 -11.33 -14.24 -6.84
C LEU A 68 -9.86 -13.92 -7.09
N VAL A 69 -9.00 -14.06 -6.08
CA VAL A 69 -7.55 -13.82 -6.18
C VAL A 69 -6.89 -14.85 -7.08
N ASP A 70 -7.24 -16.13 -6.93
CA ASP A 70 -6.74 -17.23 -7.79
C ASP A 70 -7.14 -17.03 -9.25
N PHE A 71 -8.39 -16.66 -9.49
CA PHE A 71 -8.85 -16.33 -10.83
C PHE A 71 -8.10 -15.12 -11.43
N CYS A 72 -7.93 -14.05 -10.64
CA CYS A 72 -7.19 -12.86 -11.09
C CYS A 72 -5.71 -13.16 -11.32
N SER A 73 -5.09 -14.01 -10.51
CA SER A 73 -3.68 -14.38 -10.65
C SER A 73 -3.43 -15.16 -11.93
N GLY A 74 -4.33 -16.08 -12.30
CA GLY A 74 -4.28 -16.80 -13.58
C GLY A 74 -4.36 -15.85 -14.79
N ILE A 75 -5.25 -14.86 -14.75
CA ILE A 75 -5.31 -13.83 -15.80
C ILE A 75 -3.99 -13.05 -15.89
N LEU A 76 -3.43 -12.64 -14.76
CA LEU A 76 -2.18 -11.89 -14.71
C LEU A 76 -1.01 -12.72 -15.27
N MET A 77 -0.95 -14.01 -14.94
CA MET A 77 0.06 -14.94 -15.45
C MET A 77 0.00 -15.02 -16.98
N VAL A 78 -1.18 -15.30 -17.55
CA VAL A 78 -1.37 -15.35 -19.02
C VAL A 78 -1.01 -14.02 -19.67
N THR A 79 -1.41 -12.91 -19.04
CA THR A 79 -1.08 -11.56 -19.53
C THR A 79 0.43 -11.35 -19.64
N MET A 80 1.18 -11.83 -18.64
CA MET A 80 2.64 -11.72 -18.60
C MET A 80 3.31 -12.65 -19.61
N GLU A 81 2.88 -13.91 -19.69
CA GLU A 81 3.44 -14.93 -20.59
C GLU A 81 3.24 -14.56 -22.07
N GLU A 82 2.04 -14.09 -22.43
CA GLU A 82 1.69 -13.69 -23.79
C GLU A 82 2.13 -12.24 -24.13
N GLY A 83 2.73 -11.52 -23.17
CA GLY A 83 3.18 -10.15 -23.36
C GLY A 83 2.05 -9.17 -23.73
N LEU A 84 0.84 -9.42 -23.24
CA LEU A 84 -0.33 -8.62 -23.58
C LEU A 84 -0.19 -7.20 -23.02
N ARG A 85 -0.51 -6.21 -23.88
CA ARG A 85 -0.53 -4.80 -23.47
C ARG A 85 -1.70 -4.54 -22.54
N VAL A 86 -1.44 -4.63 -21.24
CA VAL A 86 -2.38 -4.15 -20.22
C VAL A 86 -2.24 -2.65 -20.02
N HIS A 87 -3.38 -1.97 -19.95
CA HIS A 87 -3.41 -0.61 -19.41
C HIS A 87 -2.82 -0.64 -18.00
N TYR A 88 -1.86 0.23 -17.72
CA TYR A 88 -1.27 0.34 -16.38
C TYR A 88 -2.40 0.44 -15.34
N PRO A 89 -2.51 -0.55 -14.42
CA PRO A 89 -3.49 -0.49 -13.36
C PRO A 89 -3.32 0.84 -12.62
N VAL A 90 -4.44 1.48 -12.26
CA VAL A 90 -4.43 2.74 -11.50
C VAL A 90 -3.52 2.64 -10.27
N PHE A 91 -3.40 1.43 -9.69
CA PHE A 91 -2.49 1.13 -8.59
C PHE A 91 -1.01 1.26 -8.97
N ILE A 92 -0.57 0.77 -10.14
CA ILE A 92 0.82 0.95 -10.60
C ILE A 92 1.10 2.42 -10.87
N LEU A 93 0.15 3.15 -11.49
CA LEU A 93 0.30 4.60 -11.69
C LEU A 93 0.40 5.36 -10.36
N ARG A 94 -0.37 4.94 -9.34
CA ARG A 94 -0.34 5.51 -7.99
C ARG A 94 0.93 5.15 -7.24
N TYR A 95 1.43 3.92 -7.40
CA TYR A 95 2.70 3.45 -6.85
C TYR A 95 3.88 4.22 -7.45
N ILE A 96 3.93 4.37 -8.78
CA ILE A 96 4.95 5.19 -9.46
C ILE A 96 4.90 6.64 -8.98
N LYS A 97 3.69 7.20 -8.80
CA LYS A 97 3.54 8.56 -8.22
C LYS A 97 4.08 8.63 -6.80
N LEU A 98 3.78 7.65 -5.95
CA LEU A 98 4.28 7.58 -4.58
C LEU A 98 5.80 7.39 -4.52
N GLN A 99 6.38 6.54 -5.37
CA GLN A 99 7.83 6.38 -5.49
C GLN A 99 8.51 7.70 -5.86
N LYS A 100 7.98 8.42 -6.86
CA LYS A 100 8.50 9.73 -7.24
C LYS A 100 8.37 10.77 -6.11
N GLU A 101 7.31 10.69 -5.31
CA GLU A 101 7.14 11.58 -4.15
C GLU A 101 8.13 11.24 -3.03
N ILE A 102 8.40 9.96 -2.78
CA ILE A 102 9.43 9.51 -1.83
C ILE A 102 10.80 9.97 -2.28
N GLU A 103 11.15 9.75 -3.55
CA GLU A 103 12.40 10.23 -4.14
C GLU A 103 12.54 11.75 -4.02
N ARG A 104 11.45 12.50 -4.26
CA ARG A 104 11.43 13.95 -4.06
C ARG A 104 11.69 14.30 -2.59
N LEU A 105 10.98 13.71 -1.65
CA LEU A 105 11.14 13.99 -0.22
C LEU A 105 12.54 13.61 0.31
N VAL A 106 13.13 12.54 -0.22
CA VAL A 106 14.51 12.15 0.11
C VAL A 106 15.51 13.15 -0.47
N ASN A 107 15.31 13.60 -1.71
CA ASN A 107 16.20 14.56 -2.36
C ASN A 107 16.03 16.01 -1.86
N GLU A 108 14.82 16.39 -1.43
CA GLU A 108 14.51 17.68 -0.80
C GLU A 108 14.81 17.67 0.71
N GLY A 109 14.99 16.49 1.32
CA GLY A 109 15.35 16.28 2.71
C GLY A 109 16.85 16.41 3.03
N THR A 110 17.67 16.89 2.09
CA THR A 110 19.09 17.21 2.32
C THR A 110 19.42 18.67 1.96
N PRO A 111 19.08 19.62 2.83
CA PRO A 111 19.90 20.82 3.03
C PRO A 111 20.59 20.86 4.40
N ASP A 112 20.12 20.07 5.39
CA ASP A 112 20.51 20.25 6.80
C ASP A 112 21.48 19.19 7.33
N ALA A 113 22.03 18.32 6.46
CA ALA A 113 23.07 17.38 6.87
C ALA A 113 24.35 18.12 7.25
N ASP A 114 24.74 19.15 6.52
CA ASP A 114 25.96 19.91 6.81
C ASP A 114 25.82 20.75 8.10
N GLU A 115 24.68 21.40 8.33
CA GLU A 115 24.46 22.21 9.53
C GLU A 115 24.36 21.37 10.82
N ASN A 116 23.75 20.18 10.74
CA ASN A 116 23.75 19.23 11.84
C ASN A 116 25.14 18.62 12.08
N THR A 117 25.95 18.42 11.04
CA THR A 117 27.32 17.89 11.20
C THR A 117 28.21 18.92 11.92
N PHE A 118 28.10 20.21 11.57
CA PHE A 118 28.80 21.29 12.29
C PHE A 118 28.35 21.43 13.74
N GLN A 119 27.04 21.35 14.03
CA GLN A 119 26.54 21.37 15.41
C GLN A 119 26.98 20.15 16.22
N VAL A 120 27.04 18.97 15.60
CA VAL A 120 27.53 17.74 16.27
C VAL A 120 29.02 17.85 16.58
N ASP A 121 29.82 18.42 15.69
CA ASP A 121 31.25 18.65 15.92
C ASP A 121 31.50 19.69 17.02
N ASP A 122 30.74 20.79 17.06
CA ASP A 122 30.82 21.79 18.14
C ASP A 122 30.41 21.20 19.49
N LEU A 123 29.31 20.43 19.55
CA LEU A 123 28.86 19.75 20.77
C LEU A 123 29.85 18.68 21.25
N ASN A 124 30.54 18.00 20.34
CA ASN A 124 31.61 17.05 20.69
C ASN A 124 32.84 17.76 21.25
N ARG A 125 33.16 18.95 20.73
CA ARG A 125 34.26 19.77 21.23
C ARG A 125 33.98 20.29 22.64
N GLU A 126 32.77 20.77 22.90
CA GLU A 126 32.34 21.19 24.24
C GLU A 126 32.35 20.01 25.23
N ASN A 127 31.86 18.84 24.82
CA ASN A 127 31.89 17.65 25.67
C ASN A 127 33.30 17.21 26.07
N THR A 128 34.27 17.32 25.15
CA THR A 128 35.66 16.99 25.45
C THR A 128 36.24 17.95 26.49
N GLN A 129 36.00 19.26 26.35
CA GLN A 129 36.45 20.26 27.33
C GLN A 129 35.81 20.08 28.71
N LEU A 130 34.53 19.70 28.74
CA LEU A 130 33.83 19.43 30.00
C LEU A 130 34.39 18.18 30.69
N LYS A 131 34.72 17.12 29.95
CA LYS A 131 35.37 15.92 30.50
C LYS A 131 36.73 16.24 31.13
N GLU A 132 37.58 16.99 30.42
CA GLU A 132 38.89 17.41 30.94
C GLU A 132 38.76 18.25 32.22
N ARG A 133 37.74 19.12 32.30
CA ARG A 133 37.47 19.92 33.50
C ARG A 133 36.96 19.08 34.67
N ILE A 134 36.15 18.06 34.39
CA ILE A 134 35.67 17.12 35.42
C ILE A 134 36.85 16.31 35.96
N GLU A 135 37.69 15.76 35.09
CA GLU A 135 38.90 15.02 35.48
C GLU A 135 39.85 15.89 36.32
N ALA A 136 40.07 17.15 35.93
CA ALA A 136 40.88 18.09 36.70
C ALA A 136 40.28 18.42 38.09
N LEU A 137 38.96 18.41 38.24
CA LEU A 137 38.28 18.61 39.52
C LEU A 137 38.32 17.34 40.39
N GLU A 138 38.25 16.17 39.78
CA GLU A 138 38.39 14.87 40.45
C GLU A 138 39.81 14.69 41.00
N ASP A 139 40.84 15.04 40.23
CA ASP A 139 42.25 15.04 40.67
C ASP A 139 42.53 16.05 41.78
N HIS A 140 41.86 17.21 41.76
CA HIS A 140 41.93 18.18 42.86
C HIS A 140 41.19 17.70 44.13
N SER A 141 40.19 16.83 44.01
CA SER A 141 39.48 16.26 45.16
C SER A 141 40.32 15.19 45.89
N LEU A 142 41.16 14.45 45.16
CA LEU A 142 42.06 13.43 45.70
C LEU A 142 43.27 13.99 46.46
N ASN A 143 43.57 15.29 46.30
CA ASN A 143 44.69 15.98 46.97
C ASN A 143 44.27 16.91 48.11
N ARG A 144 43.02 16.86 48.60
CA ARG A 144 42.64 17.64 49.79
C ARG A 144 43.22 16.99 51.06
N PRO A 145 44.07 17.67 51.84
CA PRO A 145 44.45 17.17 53.15
C PRO A 145 43.19 17.09 54.04
N PRO A 146 43.08 16.08 54.92
CA PRO A 146 41.89 15.90 55.74
C PRO A 146 41.70 17.11 56.66
N PRO A 147 40.45 17.44 57.02
CA PRO A 147 40.18 18.58 57.88
C PRO A 147 40.84 18.36 59.24
N THR A 148 41.75 19.26 59.60
CA THR A 148 42.23 19.37 60.98
C THR A 148 41.05 19.75 61.87
N THR A 149 40.72 18.86 62.81
CA THR A 149 39.78 19.07 63.92
C THR A 149 40.03 20.35 64.68
#